data_AF-A0A1H4UKA2-F1
#
_entry.id   AF-A0A1H4UKA2-F1
#
_cell.length_a   1.000
_cell.length_b   1.000
_cell.length_c   1.000
_cell.angle_alpha   90.00
_cell.angle_beta   90.00
_cell.angle_gamma   90.00
#
_symmetry.space_group_name_H-M   'P 1'
#
loop_
_entity.id
_entity.type
_entity.pdbx_description
1 polymer ?
#
loop_
_entity_poly.entity_id
_entity_poly.type
_entity_poly.pdbx_seq_one_letter_code
_entity_poly.pdbx_strand_id
1 'polypeptide(L)'
;MTVEVRLTDLERKVVALEASGGDFARRVGEVEPKLAALDLRAASLEARAGALEAGVTALARPAATPAEPTPGFFDRAMAVGDLIGKIVIPLALVWFTWAIKDSVDAALKERELDVTAGKSMQQALVTLRSKTGLTQEAADASALVLASMGRPSIMLLIREYDAGTTEGSVAASKAFLVLGMTHRSDLCDAFATVLRDKGGRFRIQTHAVAAANLGQAQCREQKELLQTVRQDLAGPASLYAGRFSLEPQPEFVKDLREKVDHALTVLAP
;
A
#
# COMPACT_ATOMS: atom_id res chain seq x y z
N MET A 1 3.73 21.38 -44.33
CA MET A 1 4.00 20.34 -43.32
C MET A 1 3.33 19.06 -43.80
N THR A 2 4.15 18.17 -44.33
CA THR A 2 3.78 17.04 -45.18
C THR A 2 3.24 15.86 -44.38
N VAL A 3 2.36 15.09 -45.02
CA VAL A 3 1.69 13.89 -44.49
C VAL A 3 2.68 12.89 -43.86
N GLU A 4 3.92 12.85 -44.35
CA GLU A 4 5.03 12.04 -43.81
C GLU A 4 5.35 12.30 -42.34
N VAL A 5 5.28 13.56 -41.88
CA VAL A 5 5.55 13.89 -40.46
C VAL A 5 4.43 13.35 -39.55
N ARG A 6 3.19 13.32 -40.05
CA ARG A 6 2.07 12.73 -39.30
C ARG A 6 2.11 11.21 -39.30
N LEU A 7 2.61 10.59 -40.37
CA LEU A 7 2.79 9.14 -40.46
C LEU A 7 3.81 8.64 -39.43
N THR A 8 4.97 9.29 -39.35
CA THR A 8 6.05 8.94 -38.41
C THR A 8 5.71 9.20 -36.94
N ASP A 9 4.80 10.14 -36.66
CA ASP A 9 4.26 10.35 -35.31
C ASP A 9 3.23 9.27 -34.93
N LEU A 10 2.40 8.86 -35.89
CA LEU A 10 1.43 7.77 -35.68
C LEU A 10 2.14 6.43 -35.44
N GLU A 11 3.18 6.12 -36.22
CA GLU A 11 3.97 4.89 -36.05
C GLU A 11 4.60 4.81 -34.66
N ARG A 12 5.14 5.92 -34.14
CA ARG A 12 5.68 5.97 -32.77
C ARG A 12 4.61 5.74 -31.71
N LYS A 13 3.41 6.27 -31.91
CA LYS A 13 2.28 6.07 -30.98
C LYS A 13 1.78 4.62 -30.99
N VAL A 14 1.75 3.99 -32.16
CA VAL A 14 1.39 2.57 -32.29
C VAL A 14 2.40 1.69 -31.54
N VAL A 15 3.70 1.93 -31.73
CA VAL A 15 4.75 1.19 -31.02
C VAL A 15 4.69 1.39 -29.50
N ALA A 16 4.39 2.60 -29.03
CA ALA A 16 4.23 2.88 -27.60
C ALA A 16 2.98 2.20 -27.00
N LEU A 17 1.88 2.13 -27.77
CA LEU A 17 0.67 1.42 -27.38
C LEU A 17 0.88 -0.09 -27.34
N GLU A 18 1.62 -0.65 -28.30
CA GLU A 18 2.00 -2.07 -28.32
C GLU A 18 2.87 -2.44 -27.10
N ALA A 19 3.83 -1.59 -26.74
CA ALA A 19 4.65 -1.80 -25.54
C ALA A 19 3.82 -1.76 -24.25
N SER A 20 2.89 -0.80 -24.14
CA SER A 20 1.96 -0.70 -23.00
C SER A 20 1.02 -1.91 -22.91
N GLY A 21 0.53 -2.41 -24.06
CA GLY A 21 -0.26 -3.62 -24.15
C GLY A 21 0.50 -4.87 -23.69
N GLY A 22 1.79 -4.96 -24.03
CA GLY A 22 2.68 -6.02 -23.56
C GLY A 22 2.89 -6.01 -22.04
N ASP A 23 3.09 -4.83 -21.46
CA ASP A 23 3.22 -4.67 -20.00
C ASP A 23 1.92 -4.99 -19.25
N PHE A 24 0.76 -4.64 -19.82
CA PHE A 24 -0.54 -5.01 -19.26
C PHE A 24 -0.77 -6.53 -19.33
N ALA A 25 -0.49 -7.15 -20.47
CA ALA A 25 -0.58 -8.61 -20.63
C ALA A 25 0.35 -9.35 -19.64
N ARG A 26 1.55 -8.83 -19.38
CA ARG A 26 2.48 -9.38 -18.40
C ARG A 26 1.95 -9.27 -16.97
N ARG A 27 1.34 -8.15 -16.60
CA ARG A 27 0.72 -7.96 -15.27
C ARG A 27 -0.52 -8.84 -15.09
N VAL A 28 -1.33 -9.00 -16.12
CA VAL A 28 -2.49 -9.92 -16.11
C VAL A 28 -2.00 -11.37 -15.93
N GLY A 29 -0.95 -11.78 -16.64
CA GLY A 29 -0.33 -13.09 -16.46
C GLY A 29 0.32 -13.33 -15.09
N GLU A 30 0.66 -12.27 -14.34
CA GLU A 30 1.14 -12.38 -12.95
C GLU A 30 -0.01 -12.49 -11.93
N VAL A 31 -1.20 -12.00 -12.28
CA VAL A 31 -2.39 -12.03 -11.40
C VAL A 31 -3.12 -13.37 -11.50
N GLU A 32 -3.15 -14.01 -12.68
CA GLU A 32 -3.72 -15.35 -12.90
C GLU A 32 -3.20 -16.43 -11.91
N PRO A 33 -1.88 -16.62 -11.70
CA PRO A 33 -1.38 -17.62 -10.76
C PRO A 33 -1.68 -17.26 -9.30
N LYS A 34 -1.87 -15.97 -8.97
CA LYS A 34 -2.28 -15.54 -7.62
C LYS A 34 -3.75 -15.85 -7.35
N LEU A 35 -4.62 -15.73 -8.36
CA LEU A 35 -6.02 -16.17 -8.29
C LEU A 35 -6.11 -17.70 -8.11
N ALA A 36 -5.33 -18.47 -8.90
CA ALA A 36 -5.27 -19.93 -8.74
C ALA A 36 -4.76 -20.35 -7.33
N ALA A 37 -3.79 -19.62 -6.77
CA ALA A 37 -3.30 -19.86 -5.41
C ALA A 37 -4.33 -19.50 -4.32
N LEU A 38 -5.20 -18.51 -4.56
CA LEU A 38 -6.31 -18.17 -3.68
C LEU A 38 -7.43 -19.20 -3.75
N ASP A 39 -7.76 -19.72 -4.93
CA ASP A 39 -8.76 -20.79 -5.10
C ASP A 39 -8.32 -22.08 -4.40
N LEU A 40 -7.04 -22.45 -4.49
CA LEU A 40 -6.49 -23.59 -3.75
C LEU A 40 -6.58 -23.42 -2.23
N ARG A 41 -6.40 -22.18 -1.73
CA ARG A 41 -6.56 -21.87 -0.30
C ARG A 41 -8.03 -21.91 0.12
N ALA A 42 -8.95 -21.43 -0.72
CA ALA A 42 -10.38 -21.52 -0.48
C ALA A 42 -10.83 -22.98 -0.40
N ALA A 43 -10.44 -23.82 -1.37
CA ALA A 43 -10.73 -25.25 -1.34
C ALA A 43 -10.13 -25.96 -0.11
N SER A 44 -8.93 -25.57 0.33
CA SER A 44 -8.33 -26.10 1.56
C SER A 44 -9.09 -25.68 2.83
N LEU A 45 -9.71 -24.51 2.85
CA LEU A 45 -10.51 -24.04 3.97
C LEU A 45 -11.87 -24.72 4.00
N GLU A 46 -12.50 -24.91 2.84
CA GLU A 46 -13.75 -25.68 2.70
C GLU A 46 -13.56 -27.14 3.13
N ALA A 47 -12.45 -27.78 2.75
CA ALA A 47 -12.13 -29.14 3.21
C ALA A 47 -11.94 -29.23 4.74
N ARG A 48 -11.33 -28.21 5.36
CA ARG A 48 -11.18 -28.13 6.82
C ARG A 48 -12.51 -27.89 7.52
N ALA A 49 -13.38 -27.05 6.95
CA ALA A 49 -14.72 -26.82 7.45
C ALA A 49 -15.56 -28.11 7.38
N GLY A 50 -15.53 -28.83 6.25
CA GLY A 50 -16.22 -30.11 6.11
C GLY A 50 -15.70 -31.20 7.05
N ALA A 51 -14.39 -31.27 7.28
CA ALA A 51 -13.80 -32.19 8.26
C ALA A 51 -14.23 -31.84 9.71
N LEU A 52 -14.36 -30.56 10.01
CA LEU A 52 -14.83 -30.08 11.31
C LEU A 52 -16.32 -30.38 11.51
N GLU A 53 -17.15 -30.15 10.49
CA GLU A 53 -18.58 -30.49 10.50
C GLU A 53 -18.80 -32.00 10.63
N ALA A 54 -18.00 -32.82 9.94
CA ALA A 54 -18.01 -34.28 10.06
C ALA A 54 -17.59 -34.74 11.48
N GLY A 55 -16.60 -34.10 12.08
CA GLY A 55 -16.19 -34.34 13.46
C GLY A 55 -17.30 -33.98 14.46
N VAL A 56 -17.97 -32.86 14.26
CA VAL A 56 -19.09 -32.40 15.09
C VAL A 56 -20.30 -33.32 14.94
N THR A 57 -20.63 -33.78 13.73
CA THR A 57 -21.74 -34.73 13.51
C THR A 57 -21.43 -36.15 13.99
N ALA A 58 -20.15 -36.57 13.97
CA ALA A 58 -19.72 -37.83 14.59
C ALA A 58 -19.85 -37.78 16.12
N LEU A 59 -19.58 -36.61 16.74
CA LEU A 59 -19.78 -36.38 18.17
C LEU A 59 -21.25 -36.17 18.56
N ALA A 60 -22.08 -35.69 17.63
CA ALA A 60 -23.49 -35.38 17.87
C ALA A 60 -24.44 -36.57 17.62
N ARG A 61 -23.97 -37.73 17.15
CA ARG A 61 -24.83 -38.90 16.94
C ARG A 61 -25.04 -39.66 18.26
N PRO A 62 -26.25 -39.64 18.86
CA PRO A 62 -26.54 -40.49 20.01
C PRO A 62 -26.70 -41.94 19.53
N ALA A 63 -26.01 -42.88 20.19
CA ALA A 63 -26.16 -44.31 19.93
C ALA A 63 -27.55 -44.78 20.37
N ALA A 64 -28.42 -45.07 19.41
CA ALA A 64 -29.62 -45.87 19.63
C ALA A 64 -29.38 -47.31 19.14
N THR A 65 -28.96 -48.17 20.09
CA THR A 65 -29.24 -49.63 20.33
C THR A 65 -29.39 -50.63 19.16
N PRO A 66 -29.26 -51.97 19.39
CA PRO A 66 -28.14 -52.74 19.94
C PRO A 66 -27.83 -54.01 19.08
N ALA A 67 -26.57 -54.41 18.83
CA ALA A 67 -26.19 -55.82 18.60
C ALA A 67 -24.68 -56.02 18.38
N GLU A 68 -24.15 -56.91 19.23
CA GLU A 68 -22.90 -57.67 19.23
C GLU A 68 -21.50 -57.00 19.22
N PRO A 69 -20.59 -57.43 20.12
CA PRO A 69 -19.34 -56.73 20.40
C PRO A 69 -18.15 -57.36 19.63
N THR A 70 -17.28 -56.52 19.10
CA THR A 70 -15.86 -56.86 18.88
C THR A 70 -15.01 -55.91 19.72
N PRO A 71 -14.01 -56.41 20.46
CA PRO A 71 -13.43 -55.66 21.57
C PRO A 71 -12.46 -54.60 21.06
N GLY A 72 -12.90 -53.35 21.11
CA GLY A 72 -12.10 -52.17 20.81
C GLY A 72 -11.55 -51.51 22.08
N PHE A 73 -10.38 -50.89 21.97
CA PHE A 73 -9.64 -50.16 23.00
C PHE A 73 -10.48 -49.26 23.94
N PHE A 74 -11.64 -48.77 23.49
CA PHE A 74 -12.57 -47.95 24.26
C PHE A 74 -13.31 -48.70 25.39
N ASP A 75 -13.55 -50.01 25.28
CA ASP A 75 -14.24 -50.78 26.33
C ASP A 75 -13.38 -50.94 27.60
N ARG A 76 -12.06 -50.95 27.44
CA ARG A 76 -11.12 -50.94 28.57
C ARG A 76 -11.02 -49.58 29.25
N ALA A 77 -11.38 -48.49 28.56
CA ALA A 77 -11.37 -47.15 29.12
C ALA A 77 -12.63 -46.83 29.95
N MET A 78 -13.78 -47.46 29.64
CA MET A 78 -15.04 -47.22 30.37
C MET A 78 -15.19 -48.03 31.68
N ALA A 79 -14.27 -48.94 31.99
CA ALA A 79 -14.26 -49.66 33.26
C ALA A 79 -13.75 -48.82 34.46
N VAL A 80 -13.38 -47.56 34.23
CA VAL A 80 -12.94 -46.63 35.29
C VAL A 80 -13.94 -45.48 35.44
N GLY A 81 -14.97 -45.75 36.25
CA GLY A 81 -15.55 -44.80 37.21
C GLY A 81 -16.31 -43.56 36.70
N ASP A 82 -17.61 -43.57 36.99
CA ASP A 82 -18.71 -42.56 37.02
C ASP A 82 -18.40 -41.10 37.47
N LEU A 83 -17.13 -40.67 37.53
CA LEU A 83 -16.74 -39.32 37.98
C LEU A 83 -16.25 -38.42 36.83
N ILE A 84 -15.83 -38.99 35.71
CA ILE A 84 -15.20 -38.23 34.60
C ILE A 84 -16.26 -37.47 33.78
N GLY A 85 -17.46 -38.03 33.59
CA GLY A 85 -18.54 -37.39 32.82
C GLY A 85 -19.09 -36.10 33.42
N LYS A 86 -19.11 -35.98 34.76
CA LYS A 86 -19.68 -34.80 35.46
C LYS A 86 -18.72 -33.62 35.56
N ILE A 87 -17.42 -33.84 35.37
CA ILE A 87 -16.40 -32.78 35.51
C ILE A 87 -15.83 -32.40 34.14
N VAL A 88 -15.54 -33.38 33.27
CA VAL A 88 -14.88 -33.10 31.99
C VAL A 88 -15.79 -32.38 31.00
N ILE A 89 -17.09 -32.69 30.98
CA ILE A 89 -18.04 -32.04 30.08
C ILE A 89 -18.22 -30.54 30.38
N PRO A 90 -18.51 -30.11 31.63
CA PRO A 90 -18.61 -28.68 31.94
C PRO A 90 -17.26 -27.97 31.80
N LEU A 91 -16.14 -28.62 32.13
CA LEU A 91 -14.81 -28.04 31.94
C LEU A 91 -14.47 -27.83 30.46
N ALA A 92 -14.84 -28.80 29.60
CA ALA A 92 -14.67 -28.69 28.16
C ALA A 92 -15.56 -27.60 27.56
N LEU A 93 -16.80 -27.43 28.03
CA LEU A 93 -17.68 -26.32 27.59
C LEU A 93 -17.15 -24.96 28.03
N VAL A 94 -16.63 -24.84 29.26
CA VAL A 94 -16.00 -23.59 29.74
C VAL A 94 -14.74 -23.28 28.94
N TRP A 95 -13.89 -24.29 28.68
CA TRP A 95 -12.70 -24.12 27.85
C TRP A 95 -13.06 -23.76 26.40
N PHE A 96 -14.08 -24.39 25.83
CA PHE A 96 -14.52 -24.12 24.45
C PHE A 96 -15.18 -22.75 24.31
N THR A 97 -16.00 -22.31 25.27
CA THR A 97 -16.55 -20.95 25.29
C THR A 97 -15.47 -19.89 25.49
N TRP A 98 -14.46 -20.16 26.31
CA TRP A 98 -13.29 -19.29 26.47
C TRP A 98 -12.44 -19.23 25.18
N ALA A 99 -12.17 -20.37 24.54
CA ALA A 99 -11.39 -20.44 23.31
C ALA A 99 -12.09 -19.77 22.11
N ILE A 100 -13.41 -19.91 21.97
CA ILE A 100 -14.18 -19.19 20.95
C ILE A 100 -14.13 -17.69 21.21
N LYS A 101 -14.35 -17.25 22.46
CA LYS A 101 -14.32 -15.84 22.82
C LYS A 101 -12.97 -15.19 22.49
N ASP A 102 -11.85 -15.81 22.87
CA ASP A 102 -10.51 -15.28 22.58
C ASP A 102 -10.21 -15.24 21.07
N SER A 103 -10.71 -16.23 20.30
CA SER A 103 -10.54 -16.24 18.84
C SER A 103 -11.34 -15.12 18.14
N VAL A 104 -12.55 -14.84 18.64
CA VAL A 104 -13.44 -13.80 18.09
C VAL A 104 -12.99 -12.42 18.54
N ASP A 105 -12.54 -12.27 19.79
CA ASP A 105 -11.98 -11.01 20.30
C ASP A 105 -10.67 -10.66 19.57
N ALA A 106 -9.82 -11.64 19.25
CA ALA A 106 -8.63 -11.43 18.42
C ALA A 106 -9.00 -11.01 16.98
N ALA A 107 -9.97 -11.69 16.36
CA ALA A 107 -10.42 -11.38 15.00
C ALA A 107 -11.20 -10.05 14.90
N LEU A 108 -11.93 -9.67 15.94
CA LEU A 108 -12.61 -8.37 16.04
C LEU A 108 -11.62 -7.24 16.27
N LYS A 109 -10.61 -7.45 17.11
CA LYS A 109 -9.57 -6.45 17.39
C LYS A 109 -8.74 -6.13 16.16
N GLU A 110 -8.46 -7.12 15.31
CA GLU A 110 -7.78 -6.91 14.02
C GLU A 110 -8.63 -6.06 13.05
N ARG A 111 -9.95 -6.34 12.96
CA ARG A 111 -10.87 -5.54 12.13
C ARG A 111 -11.11 -4.13 12.66
N GLU A 112 -11.11 -3.95 13.98
CA GLU A 112 -11.32 -2.64 14.61
C GLU A 112 -10.10 -1.73 14.42
N LEU A 113 -8.88 -2.29 14.44
CA LEU A 113 -7.65 -1.55 14.14
C LEU A 113 -7.62 -1.07 12.69
N ASP A 114 -8.01 -1.91 11.74
CA ASP A 114 -8.06 -1.54 10.31
C ASP A 114 -9.11 -0.45 10.03
N VAL A 115 -10.30 -0.57 10.62
CA VAL A 115 -11.37 0.43 10.44
C VAL A 115 -11.01 1.75 11.11
N THR A 116 -10.39 1.73 12.30
CA THR A 116 -10.01 2.94 13.04
C THR A 116 -8.86 3.66 12.35
N ALA A 117 -7.83 2.93 11.91
CA ALA A 117 -6.74 3.48 11.11
C ALA A 117 -7.29 4.12 9.82
N GLY A 118 -8.18 3.43 9.11
CA GLY A 118 -8.84 3.96 7.91
C GLY A 118 -9.63 5.25 8.17
N LYS A 119 -10.42 5.31 9.25
CA LYS A 119 -11.17 6.52 9.64
C LYS A 119 -10.25 7.68 9.98
N SER A 120 -9.19 7.45 10.73
CA SER A 120 -8.22 8.50 11.09
C SER A 120 -7.49 9.04 9.86
N MET A 121 -7.16 8.18 8.89
CA MET A 121 -6.58 8.58 7.60
C MET A 121 -7.56 9.45 6.80
N GLN A 122 -8.82 9.02 6.70
CA GLN A 122 -9.85 9.78 6.00
C GLN A 122 -10.08 11.14 6.65
N GLN A 123 -10.17 11.20 7.97
CA GLN A 123 -10.35 12.45 8.72
C GLN A 123 -9.17 13.40 8.51
N ALA A 124 -7.93 12.92 8.66
CA ALA A 124 -6.74 13.75 8.43
C ALA A 124 -6.68 14.27 6.99
N LEU A 125 -7.02 13.44 6.00
CA LEU A 125 -7.05 13.84 4.60
C LEU A 125 -8.13 14.87 4.31
N VAL A 126 -9.32 14.72 4.88
CA VAL A 126 -10.42 15.69 4.74
C VAL A 126 -10.04 17.03 5.35
N THR A 127 -9.39 17.02 6.52
CA THR A 127 -8.87 18.24 7.15
C THR A 127 -7.83 18.91 6.27
N LEU A 128 -6.82 18.18 5.78
CA LEU A 128 -5.79 18.71 4.89
C LEU A 128 -6.35 19.31 3.60
N ARG A 129 -7.39 18.69 3.03
CA ARG A 129 -8.03 19.15 1.79
C ARG A 129 -9.10 20.21 1.99
N SER A 130 -9.36 20.62 3.23
CA SER A 130 -10.38 21.63 3.50
C SER A 130 -9.94 22.97 2.90
N LYS A 131 -10.78 23.53 2.02
CA LYS A 131 -10.50 24.79 1.32
C LYS A 131 -10.83 26.03 2.15
N THR A 132 -11.47 25.85 3.31
CA THR A 132 -12.02 26.92 4.13
C THR A 132 -11.55 26.77 5.57
N GLY A 133 -10.85 27.78 6.08
CA GLY A 133 -10.49 27.85 7.51
C GLY A 133 -9.42 26.86 7.96
N LEU A 134 -8.63 26.27 7.05
CA LEU A 134 -7.51 25.42 7.41
C LEU A 134 -6.40 26.26 8.06
N THR A 135 -6.13 26.02 9.34
CA THR A 135 -4.99 26.61 10.02
C THR A 135 -3.72 25.81 9.71
N GLN A 136 -2.56 26.47 9.71
CA GLN A 136 -1.28 25.79 9.53
C GLN A 136 -1.06 24.68 10.57
N GLU A 137 -1.49 24.91 11.82
CA GLU A 137 -1.38 23.94 12.90
C GLU A 137 -2.24 22.69 12.65
N ALA A 138 -3.48 22.87 12.19
CA ALA A 138 -4.36 21.75 11.84
C ALA A 138 -3.85 20.97 10.62
N ALA A 139 -3.27 21.67 9.63
CA ALA A 139 -2.63 21.05 8.47
C ALA A 139 -1.41 20.21 8.90
N ASP A 140 -0.53 20.77 9.73
CA ASP A 140 0.67 20.09 10.24
C ASP A 140 0.30 18.83 11.05
N ALA A 141 -0.69 18.94 11.95
CA ALA A 141 -1.16 17.81 12.75
C ALA A 141 -1.73 16.69 11.87
N SER A 142 -2.54 17.06 10.88
CA SER A 142 -3.12 16.10 9.94
C SER A 142 -2.06 15.44 9.06
N ALA A 143 -1.06 16.19 8.59
CA ALA A 143 0.03 15.65 7.79
C ALA A 143 0.91 14.69 8.60
N LEU A 144 1.12 14.98 9.89
CA LEU A 144 1.86 14.08 10.79
C LEU A 144 1.08 12.79 11.08
N VAL A 145 -0.25 12.88 11.27
CA VAL A 145 -1.12 11.71 11.39
C VAL A 145 -1.06 10.86 10.12
N LEU A 146 -1.06 11.47 8.94
CA LEU A 146 -0.85 10.73 7.69
C LEU A 146 0.56 10.10 7.66
N ALA A 147 1.60 10.84 8.01
CA ALA A 147 2.98 10.33 8.00
C ALA A 147 3.17 9.11 8.91
N SER A 148 2.50 9.05 10.06
CA SER A 148 2.58 7.91 10.98
C SER A 148 1.96 6.63 10.43
N MET A 149 1.15 6.71 9.37
CA MET A 149 0.58 5.56 8.66
C MET A 149 1.54 4.96 7.63
N GLY A 150 2.68 5.61 7.37
CA GLY A 150 3.75 5.11 6.51
C GLY A 150 3.40 5.06 5.03
N ARG A 151 3.79 3.97 4.36
CA ARG A 151 3.69 3.80 2.89
C ARG A 151 2.38 4.29 2.22
N PRO A 152 1.16 3.93 2.70
CA PRO A 152 -0.07 4.33 2.02
C PRO A 152 -0.30 5.85 1.99
N SER A 153 0.30 6.62 2.91
CA SER A 153 0.08 8.06 2.99
C SER A 153 1.02 8.88 2.11
N ILE A 154 2.16 8.31 1.71
CA ILE A 154 3.19 9.02 0.94
C ILE A 154 2.60 9.64 -0.32
N MET A 155 1.85 8.85 -1.12
CA MET A 155 1.23 9.36 -2.33
C MET A 155 0.08 10.33 -2.08
N LEU A 156 -0.61 10.22 -0.94
CA LEU A 156 -1.63 11.20 -0.56
C LEU A 156 -1.00 12.56 -0.27
N LEU A 157 0.11 12.56 0.47
CA LEU A 157 0.88 13.76 0.80
C LEU A 157 1.54 14.37 -0.43
N ILE A 158 2.06 13.56 -1.37
CA ILE A 158 2.59 14.06 -2.65
C ILE A 158 1.48 14.75 -3.45
N ARG A 159 0.27 14.16 -3.51
CA ARG A 159 -0.87 14.79 -4.19
C ARG A 159 -1.36 16.05 -3.49
N GLU A 160 -1.30 16.09 -2.17
CA GLU A 160 -1.64 17.29 -1.41
C GLU A 160 -0.62 18.41 -1.67
N TYR A 161 0.66 18.08 -1.66
CA TYR A 161 1.72 18.99 -2.07
C TYR A 161 1.51 19.50 -3.50
N ASP A 162 1.19 18.59 -4.43
CA ASP A 162 0.95 18.91 -5.82
C ASP A 162 -0.35 19.71 -6.05
N ALA A 163 -1.33 19.64 -5.14
CA ALA A 163 -2.51 20.52 -5.20
C ALA A 163 -2.13 21.99 -4.96
N GLY A 164 -1.05 22.26 -4.23
CA GLY A 164 -0.45 23.59 -4.11
C GLY A 164 -1.20 24.56 -3.20
N THR A 165 -1.99 24.06 -2.25
CA THR A 165 -2.51 24.87 -1.15
C THR A 165 -1.36 25.37 -0.28
N THR A 166 -1.41 26.61 0.19
CA THR A 166 -0.31 27.20 0.99
C THR A 166 -0.05 26.40 2.25
N GLU A 167 -1.10 26.05 2.99
CA GLU A 167 -0.99 25.36 4.26
C GLU A 167 -0.71 23.86 4.08
N GLY A 168 -1.43 23.23 3.15
CA GLY A 168 -1.34 21.79 2.88
C GLY A 168 0.00 21.39 2.27
N SER A 169 0.55 22.17 1.34
CA SER A 169 1.87 21.89 0.76
C SER A 169 3.02 22.07 1.77
N VAL A 170 2.94 23.07 2.66
CA VAL A 170 3.92 23.25 3.73
C VAL A 170 3.84 22.10 4.73
N ALA A 171 2.64 21.70 5.13
CA ALA A 171 2.43 20.57 6.03
C ALA A 171 2.91 19.24 5.43
N ALA A 172 2.59 18.97 4.17
CA ALA A 172 3.06 17.78 3.44
C ALA A 172 4.59 17.73 3.35
N SER A 173 5.24 18.88 3.13
CA SER A 173 6.70 18.98 3.11
C SER A 173 7.34 18.56 4.44
N LYS A 174 6.75 18.99 5.57
CA LYS A 174 7.21 18.58 6.91
C LYS A 174 6.99 17.08 7.13
N ALA A 175 5.87 16.53 6.66
CA ALA A 175 5.59 15.11 6.75
C ALA A 175 6.60 14.24 5.97
N PHE A 176 7.11 14.72 4.82
CA PHE A 176 8.16 14.00 4.08
C PHE A 176 9.45 13.85 4.89
N LEU A 177 9.82 14.82 5.73
CA LEU A 177 10.98 14.71 6.60
C LEU A 177 10.82 13.56 7.60
N VAL A 178 9.62 13.44 8.19
CA VAL A 178 9.29 12.34 9.11
C VAL A 178 9.34 11.00 8.38
N LEU A 179 8.68 10.92 7.21
CA LEU A 179 8.68 9.72 6.37
C LEU A 179 10.09 9.33 5.89
N GLY A 180 10.98 10.30 5.67
CA GLY A 180 12.36 10.02 5.27
C GLY A 180 13.19 9.36 6.37
N MET A 181 12.77 9.53 7.63
CA MET A 181 13.39 8.90 8.80
C MET A 181 12.78 7.52 9.09
N THR A 182 11.46 7.37 8.96
CA THR A 182 10.73 6.16 9.37
C THR A 182 10.45 5.18 8.24
N HIS A 183 10.26 5.67 7.02
CA HIS A 183 9.85 4.91 5.82
C HIS A 183 10.68 5.28 4.59
N ARG A 184 12.00 5.39 4.78
CA ARG A 184 12.95 5.87 3.76
C ARG A 184 12.76 5.20 2.40
N SER A 185 12.77 3.87 2.32
CA SER A 185 12.69 3.14 1.04
C SER A 185 11.39 3.42 0.29
N ASP A 186 10.25 3.39 0.99
CA ASP A 186 8.94 3.67 0.37
C ASP A 186 8.86 5.13 -0.11
N LEU A 187 9.47 6.07 0.63
CA LEU A 187 9.54 7.47 0.23
C LEU A 187 10.43 7.66 -1.00
N CYS A 188 11.59 7.00 -1.04
CA CYS A 188 12.50 7.03 -2.18
C CYS A 188 11.80 6.50 -3.45
N ASP A 189 11.09 5.38 -3.37
CA ASP A 189 10.36 4.80 -4.50
C ASP A 189 9.22 5.69 -5.00
N ALA A 190 8.48 6.31 -4.07
CA ALA A 190 7.41 7.24 -4.42
C ALA A 190 7.95 8.49 -5.14
N PHE A 191 9.01 9.11 -4.62
CA PHE A 191 9.61 10.28 -5.27
C PHE A 191 10.33 9.94 -6.57
N ALA A 192 10.93 8.76 -6.70
CA ALA A 192 11.44 8.27 -7.97
C ALA A 192 10.32 8.13 -9.01
N THR A 193 9.13 7.67 -8.59
CA THR A 193 7.94 7.59 -9.46
C THR A 193 7.50 8.97 -9.92
N VAL A 194 7.51 9.98 -9.04
CA VAL A 194 7.24 11.38 -9.42
C VAL A 194 8.25 11.86 -10.46
N LEU A 195 9.56 11.68 -10.22
CA LEU A 195 10.59 12.16 -11.14
C LEU A 195 10.58 11.49 -12.51
N ARG A 196 10.19 10.21 -12.59
CA ARG A 196 10.06 9.49 -13.88
C ARG A 196 8.85 9.95 -14.69
N ASP A 197 7.89 10.62 -14.06
CA ASP A 197 6.66 11.04 -14.70
C ASP A 197 6.89 12.24 -15.62
N LYS A 198 7.10 11.97 -16.92
CA LYS A 198 7.22 13.02 -17.94
C LYS A 198 5.86 13.46 -18.51
N GLY A 199 4.76 12.89 -18.01
CA GLY A 199 3.41 13.08 -18.55
C GLY A 199 2.68 14.32 -18.01
N GLY A 200 3.35 15.14 -17.20
CA GLY A 200 2.74 16.35 -16.64
C GLY A 200 1.67 16.09 -15.58
N ARG A 201 1.58 14.87 -15.02
CA ARG A 201 0.64 14.59 -13.92
C ARG A 201 1.01 15.31 -12.63
N PHE A 202 2.28 15.69 -12.48
CA PHE A 202 2.79 16.47 -11.36
C PHE A 202 3.40 17.77 -11.88
N ARG A 203 3.29 18.84 -11.09
CA ARG A 203 3.89 20.14 -11.40
C ARG A 203 5.41 20.09 -11.20
N ILE A 204 6.15 20.98 -11.87
CA ILE A 204 7.62 21.05 -11.79
C ILE A 204 8.11 21.25 -10.34
N GLN A 205 7.37 21.99 -9.53
CA GLN A 205 7.66 22.19 -8.11
C GLN A 205 7.62 20.88 -7.32
N THR A 206 6.68 19.99 -7.66
CA THR A 206 6.57 18.65 -7.07
C THR A 206 7.76 17.79 -7.47
N HIS A 207 8.26 17.91 -8.71
CA HIS A 207 9.53 17.29 -9.11
C HIS A 207 10.71 17.86 -8.32
N ALA A 208 10.76 19.18 -8.07
CA ALA A 208 11.84 19.80 -7.32
C ALA A 208 11.89 19.30 -5.87
N VAL A 209 10.72 19.21 -5.22
CA VAL A 209 10.59 18.62 -3.88
C VAL A 209 10.94 17.14 -3.86
N ALA A 210 10.55 16.38 -4.88
CA ALA A 210 10.96 14.98 -5.01
C ALA A 210 12.49 14.84 -5.08
N ALA A 211 13.15 15.62 -5.93
CA ALA A 211 14.61 15.61 -6.05
C ALA A 211 15.29 16.00 -4.72
N ALA A 212 14.81 17.06 -4.06
CA ALA A 212 15.36 17.51 -2.78
C ALA A 212 15.24 16.42 -1.69
N ASN A 213 14.07 15.78 -1.57
CA ASN A 213 13.85 14.75 -0.56
C ASN A 213 14.62 13.46 -0.87
N LEU A 214 14.86 13.09 -2.14
CA LEU A 214 15.75 11.98 -2.47
C LEU A 214 17.18 12.22 -1.96
N GLY A 215 17.68 13.46 -2.06
CA GLY A 215 18.96 13.86 -1.49
C GLY A 215 18.96 13.80 0.05
N GLN A 216 17.97 14.44 0.68
CA GLN A 216 17.85 14.53 2.15
C GLN A 216 17.68 13.15 2.81
N ALA A 217 16.88 12.27 2.22
CA ALA A 217 16.66 10.92 2.70
C ALA A 217 17.81 9.95 2.32
N GLN A 218 18.85 10.43 1.64
CA GLN A 218 20.03 9.67 1.21
C GLN A 218 19.68 8.45 0.33
N CYS A 219 18.74 8.61 -0.61
CA CYS A 219 18.29 7.56 -1.55
C CYS A 219 19.36 7.27 -2.63
N ARG A 220 20.45 6.61 -2.25
CA ARG A 220 21.62 6.34 -3.12
C ARG A 220 21.25 5.52 -4.37
N GLU A 221 20.26 4.65 -4.24
CA GLU A 221 19.71 3.82 -5.32
C GLU A 221 19.06 4.64 -6.43
N GLN A 222 18.65 5.89 -6.17
CA GLN A 222 18.02 6.78 -7.17
C GLN A 222 19.01 7.76 -7.82
N LYS A 223 20.33 7.59 -7.61
CA LYS A 223 21.36 8.47 -8.16
C LYS A 223 21.35 8.52 -9.70
N GLU A 224 21.20 7.37 -10.35
CA GLU A 224 21.14 7.28 -11.82
C GLU A 224 19.91 8.00 -12.38
N LEU A 225 18.78 7.90 -11.69
CA LEU A 225 17.57 8.65 -12.04
C LEU A 225 17.81 10.17 -11.95
N LEU A 226 18.42 10.65 -10.88
CA LEU A 226 18.76 12.07 -10.72
C LEU A 226 19.75 12.56 -11.80
N GLN A 227 20.72 11.73 -12.19
CA GLN A 227 21.61 12.05 -13.31
C GLN A 227 20.86 12.16 -14.64
N THR A 228 19.89 11.28 -14.87
CA THR A 228 19.03 11.32 -16.06
C THR A 228 18.20 12.60 -16.08
N VAL A 229 17.58 12.96 -14.95
CA VAL A 229 16.84 14.23 -14.82
C VAL A 229 17.76 15.43 -15.05
N ARG A 230 18.99 15.43 -14.51
CA ARG A 230 19.97 16.49 -14.76
C ARG A 230 20.29 16.66 -16.24
N GLN A 231 20.46 15.54 -16.97
CA GLN A 231 20.69 15.57 -18.42
C GLN A 231 19.48 16.13 -19.17
N ASP A 232 18.26 15.73 -18.81
CA ASP A 232 17.02 16.26 -19.38
C ASP A 232 16.89 17.79 -19.14
N LEU A 233 17.43 18.28 -18.03
CA LEU A 233 17.43 19.70 -17.64
C LEU A 233 18.57 20.51 -18.27
N ALA A 234 19.51 19.90 -19.00
CA ALA A 234 20.62 20.60 -19.63
C ALA A 234 20.19 21.47 -20.83
N GLY A 235 19.02 21.18 -21.41
CA GLY A 235 18.45 21.96 -22.50
C GLY A 235 17.82 23.30 -22.08
N PRO A 236 17.27 24.06 -23.04
CA PRO A 236 16.49 25.26 -22.76
C PRO A 236 15.35 25.00 -21.78
N ALA A 237 15.24 25.84 -20.74
CA ALA A 237 14.23 25.67 -19.69
C ALA A 237 12.79 25.62 -20.22
N SER A 238 12.49 26.39 -21.27
CA SER A 238 11.18 26.40 -21.92
C SER A 238 10.78 25.06 -22.53
N LEU A 239 11.73 24.29 -23.09
CA LEU A 239 11.45 22.97 -23.68
C LEU A 239 11.14 21.92 -22.61
N TYR A 240 11.79 22.01 -21.47
CA TYR A 240 11.47 21.14 -20.33
C TYR A 240 10.13 21.54 -19.72
N ALA A 241 9.94 22.82 -19.43
CA ALA A 241 8.73 23.33 -18.78
C ALA A 241 7.46 23.13 -19.62
N GLY A 242 7.57 23.23 -20.95
CA GLY A 242 6.45 23.00 -21.87
C GLY A 242 5.89 21.57 -21.85
N ARG A 243 6.56 20.62 -21.19
CA ARG A 243 6.04 19.26 -20.97
C ARG A 243 5.10 19.15 -19.76
N PHE A 244 5.16 20.11 -18.84
CA PHE A 244 4.47 20.07 -17.55
C PHE A 244 3.44 21.19 -17.37
N SER A 245 3.58 22.29 -18.11
CA SER A 245 2.66 23.42 -18.05
C SER A 245 2.46 24.03 -19.44
N LEU A 246 1.24 24.50 -19.70
CA LEU A 246 0.91 25.30 -20.88
C LEU A 246 1.61 26.67 -20.84
N GLU A 247 1.88 27.17 -19.64
CA GLU A 247 2.62 28.41 -19.41
C GLU A 247 3.93 28.09 -18.67
N PRO A 248 5.04 27.94 -19.41
CA PRO A 248 6.31 27.51 -18.84
C PRO A 248 6.93 28.63 -18.00
N GLN A 249 7.10 28.34 -16.71
CA GLN A 249 7.74 29.22 -15.73
C GLN A 249 9.22 28.79 -15.55
N PRO A 250 10.19 29.48 -16.18
CA PRO A 250 11.60 29.06 -16.23
C PRO A 250 12.29 29.00 -14.85
N GLU A 251 11.81 29.77 -13.89
CA GLU A 251 12.25 29.79 -12.50
C GLU A 251 12.06 28.44 -11.80
N PHE A 252 10.98 27.71 -12.08
CA PHE A 252 10.77 26.38 -11.49
C PHE A 252 11.71 25.34 -12.08
N VAL A 253 12.09 25.48 -13.35
CA VAL A 253 13.10 24.60 -13.96
C VAL A 253 14.48 24.86 -13.35
N LYS A 254 14.78 26.13 -13.07
CA LYS A 254 16.02 26.51 -12.37
C LYS A 254 16.05 25.92 -10.95
N ASP A 255 14.97 26.08 -10.17
CA ASP A 255 14.89 25.49 -8.82
C ASP A 255 15.02 23.96 -8.86
N LEU A 256 14.31 23.28 -9.77
CA LEU A 256 14.46 21.83 -9.96
C LEU A 256 15.91 21.43 -10.27
N ARG A 257 16.59 22.17 -11.16
CA ARG A 257 18.01 21.92 -11.47
C ARG A 257 18.89 22.06 -10.24
N GLU A 258 18.73 23.12 -9.47
CA GLU A 258 19.47 23.35 -8.22
C GLU A 258 19.22 22.22 -7.20
N LYS A 259 17.97 21.76 -7.04
CA LYS A 259 17.66 20.64 -6.13
C LYS A 259 18.27 19.32 -6.61
N VAL A 260 18.25 19.04 -7.92
CA VAL A 260 18.85 17.83 -8.50
C VAL A 260 20.37 17.85 -8.30
N ASP A 261 21.03 18.97 -8.57
CA ASP A 261 22.48 19.10 -8.40
C ASP A 261 22.89 18.98 -6.93
N HIS A 262 22.12 19.60 -6.02
CA HIS A 262 22.33 19.45 -4.59
C HIS A 262 22.15 18.01 -4.13
N ALA A 263 21.08 17.34 -4.55
CA ALA A 263 20.82 15.94 -4.20
C ALA A 263 21.95 15.02 -4.70
N LEU A 264 22.43 15.21 -5.94
CA LEU A 264 23.57 14.45 -6.48
C LEU A 264 24.86 14.68 -5.70
N THR A 265 25.06 15.90 -5.17
CA THR A 265 26.21 16.23 -4.32
C THR A 265 26.15 15.52 -2.98
N VAL A 266 24.98 15.48 -2.34
CA VAL A 266 24.77 14.77 -1.07
C VAL A 266 24.89 13.25 -1.24
N LEU A 267 24.53 12.72 -2.40
CA LEU A 267 24.62 11.30 -2.75
C LEU A 267 25.99 10.91 -3.36
N ALA A 268 26.98 11.79 -3.33
CA ALA A 268 28.35 11.44 -3.67
C ALA A 268 28.90 10.41 -2.65
N PRO A 269 29.70 9.42 -3.11
CA PRO A 269 30.23 8.35 -2.27
C PRO A 269 31.20 8.85 -1.19
#